data_AF-A0AAE8QJL5-F1
#
_entry.id   AF-A0AAE8QJL5-F1
#
_cell.length_a   1.000
_cell.length_b   1.000
_cell.length_c   1.000
_cell.angle_alpha   90.00
_cell.angle_beta   90.00
_cell.angle_gamma   90.00
#
_symmetry.space_group_name_H-M   'P 1'
#
loop_
_entity.id
_entity.type
_entity.pdbx_description
1 polymer ?
#
loop_
_entity_poly.entity_id
_entity_poly.type
_entity_poly.pdbx_seq_one_letter_code
_entity_poly.pdbx_strand_id
1 'polypeptide(L)'
;MGVLDIDLGIDLVNEEPITLSFANRRLSTLIKGPSGCGKKVKFLIPMIKQDLMALNHTYKYFESGGEHLNGLTIFENNIRLGKIALELANVYGLPKGAIAVIDPSNPDTASIDLMQGEADEVAEAMMELVSQLSNSATEEKYFVEQIQRNHLKQHVFLLKMHAPEKEVTLDMLLDMYKEPHTVHEMHMQLKGRFPNDFETIDRIENREEYNYWQLLKFLDRWFDSVIVPSSNRTTTRYMDEQAFYTNGLRETLNYIASNEMIRKILFNDVGFSFDKHLGQTGGVLLINTAKNTFGELSDVIMTRKIFIIYSLMIF
;
A
#
# COMPACT_ATOMS: atom_id res chain seq x y z
N MET A 1 -28.26 -6.72 -15.43
CA MET A 1 -27.22 -6.65 -16.48
C MET A 1 -26.17 -7.70 -16.14
N GLY A 2 -25.88 -8.63 -17.05
CA GLY A 2 -25.36 -9.96 -16.72
C GLY A 2 -23.95 -9.99 -16.15
N VAL A 3 -23.84 -10.23 -14.84
CA VAL A 3 -23.16 -11.40 -14.25
C VAL A 3 -22.22 -12.10 -15.26
N LEU A 4 -20.93 -11.75 -15.26
CA LEU A 4 -20.01 -12.24 -16.30
C LEU A 4 -19.45 -13.62 -15.92
N ASP A 5 -20.14 -14.64 -16.44
CA ASP A 5 -19.61 -16.00 -16.51
C ASP A 5 -18.40 -16.02 -17.46
N ILE A 6 -17.47 -16.94 -17.21
CA ILE A 6 -16.24 -17.07 -18.00
C ILE A 6 -16.22 -18.42 -18.68
N ASP A 7 -16.06 -18.40 -19.99
CA ASP A 7 -15.86 -19.59 -20.79
C ASP A 7 -14.44 -20.14 -20.53
N LEU A 8 -14.36 -21.35 -19.98
CA LEU A 8 -13.11 -22.06 -19.72
C LEU A 8 -12.70 -22.96 -20.90
N GLY A 9 -13.64 -23.30 -21.77
CA GLY A 9 -13.41 -24.16 -22.94
C GLY A 9 -14.60 -25.08 -23.21
N ILE A 10 -14.33 -26.17 -23.91
CA ILE A 10 -15.32 -27.18 -24.27
C ILE A 10 -14.98 -28.48 -23.53
N ASP A 11 -15.99 -29.12 -22.94
CA ASP A 11 -15.88 -30.46 -22.39
C ASP A 11 -15.57 -31.46 -23.50
N LEU A 12 -14.49 -32.22 -23.35
CA LEU A 12 -14.02 -33.13 -24.40
C LEU A 12 -14.91 -34.36 -24.60
N VAL A 13 -15.83 -34.65 -23.67
CA VAL A 13 -16.70 -35.83 -23.71
C VAL A 13 -18.08 -35.44 -24.25
N ASN A 14 -18.65 -34.37 -23.72
CA ASN A 14 -20.01 -33.94 -24.02
C ASN A 14 -20.07 -32.87 -25.12
N GLU A 15 -18.92 -32.31 -25.52
CA GLU A 15 -18.81 -31.18 -26.46
C GLU A 15 -19.56 -29.91 -26.02
N GLU A 16 -19.86 -29.80 -24.72
CA GLU A 16 -20.56 -28.65 -24.13
C GLU A 16 -19.58 -27.58 -23.61
N PRO A 17 -19.95 -26.29 -23.67
CA PRO A 17 -19.15 -25.23 -23.06
C PRO A 17 -19.04 -25.40 -21.54
N ILE A 18 -17.82 -25.33 -21.02
CA ILE A 18 -17.56 -25.26 -19.59
C ILE A 18 -17.46 -23.79 -19.21
N THR A 19 -18.41 -23.33 -18.39
CA THR A 19 -18.47 -21.96 -17.90
C THR A 19 -18.20 -21.89 -16.41
N LEU A 20 -17.34 -20.98 -15.98
CA LEU A 20 -17.21 -20.61 -14.57
C LEU A 20 -18.20 -19.50 -14.26
N SER A 21 -19.25 -19.84 -13.54
CA SER A 21 -20.29 -18.86 -13.20
C SER A 21 -19.75 -17.76 -12.30
N PHE A 22 -20.27 -16.55 -12.47
CA PHE A 22 -19.92 -15.39 -11.65
C PHE A 22 -20.00 -15.64 -10.14
N ALA A 23 -21.06 -16.33 -9.69
CA ALA A 23 -21.22 -16.66 -8.27
C ALA A 23 -20.04 -17.52 -7.77
N ASN A 24 -19.58 -18.46 -8.59
CA ASN A 24 -18.44 -19.31 -8.28
C ASN A 24 -17.11 -18.56 -8.37
N ARG A 25 -16.99 -17.53 -9.22
CA ARG A 25 -15.79 -16.68 -9.31
C ARG A 25 -15.49 -15.94 -7.99
N ARG A 26 -16.50 -15.68 -7.16
CA ARG A 26 -16.34 -15.07 -5.83
C ARG A 26 -15.71 -16.00 -4.79
N LEU A 27 -15.73 -17.32 -5.02
CA LEU A 27 -15.21 -18.32 -4.07
C LEU A 27 -13.71 -18.61 -4.24
N SER A 28 -13.00 -17.77 -4.99
CA SER A 28 -11.62 -17.99 -5.46
C SER A 28 -11.49 -19.21 -6.39
N THR A 29 -10.45 -19.22 -7.22
CA THR A 29 -10.21 -20.33 -8.18
C THR A 29 -8.76 -20.77 -8.12
N LEU A 30 -8.53 -22.08 -7.93
CA LEU A 30 -7.21 -22.67 -7.90
C LEU A 30 -6.94 -23.44 -9.21
N ILE A 31 -5.97 -22.98 -10.00
CA ILE A 31 -5.52 -23.65 -11.22
C ILE A 31 -4.19 -24.38 -10.96
N LYS A 32 -4.24 -25.71 -10.88
CA LYS A 32 -3.07 -26.56 -10.58
C LYS A 32 -2.56 -27.30 -11.83
N GLY A 33 -1.25 -27.48 -11.92
CA GLY A 33 -0.60 -28.26 -12.98
C GLY A 33 0.93 -28.07 -13.00
N PRO A 34 1.68 -28.98 -13.64
CA PRO A 34 3.15 -28.87 -13.73
C PRO A 34 3.59 -27.68 -14.59
N SER A 35 4.89 -27.35 -14.56
CA SER A 35 5.44 -26.34 -15.47
C SER A 35 5.25 -26.79 -16.93
N GLY A 36 4.91 -25.87 -17.83
CA GLY A 36 4.73 -26.16 -19.25
C GLY A 36 3.38 -26.76 -19.67
N CYS A 37 2.45 -27.10 -18.76
CA CYS A 37 1.14 -27.67 -19.15
C CYS A 37 0.13 -26.67 -19.74
N GLY A 38 0.55 -25.41 -19.92
CA GLY A 38 -0.28 -24.37 -20.54
C GLY A 38 -1.21 -23.62 -19.59
N LYS A 39 -1.02 -23.64 -18.26
CA LYS A 39 -1.84 -22.87 -17.28
C LYS A 39 -2.13 -21.43 -17.72
N LYS A 40 -1.10 -20.73 -18.20
CA LYS A 40 -1.24 -19.36 -18.70
C LYS A 40 -1.99 -19.28 -20.02
N VAL A 41 -1.54 -20.04 -21.01
CA VAL A 41 -2.04 -19.97 -22.40
C VAL A 41 -3.47 -20.49 -22.53
N LYS A 42 -3.80 -21.58 -21.84
CA LYS A 42 -5.09 -22.27 -21.96
C LYS A 42 -6.16 -21.73 -21.01
N PHE A 43 -5.78 -21.16 -19.87
CA PHE A 43 -6.75 -20.69 -18.87
C PHE A 43 -6.60 -19.20 -18.59
N LEU A 44 -5.47 -18.74 -18.03
CA LEU A 44 -5.37 -17.35 -17.56
C LEU A 44 -5.53 -16.31 -18.68
N ILE A 45 -4.90 -16.48 -19.84
CA ILE A 45 -5.01 -15.53 -20.95
C ILE A 45 -6.46 -15.46 -21.47
N PRO A 46 -7.15 -16.59 -21.76
CA PRO A 46 -8.57 -16.56 -22.09
C PRO A 46 -9.47 -15.90 -21.04
N MET A 47 -9.22 -16.12 -19.74
CA MET A 47 -9.96 -15.47 -18.66
C MET A 47 -9.72 -13.95 -18.66
N ILE A 48 -8.45 -13.51 -18.68
CA ILE A 48 -8.05 -12.10 -18.75
C ILE A 48 -8.68 -11.43 -19.98
N LYS A 49 -8.70 -12.12 -21.12
CA LYS A 49 -9.31 -11.61 -22.35
C LYS A 49 -10.79 -11.26 -22.15
N GLN A 50 -11.55 -12.19 -21.57
CA GLN A 50 -12.98 -12.01 -21.29
C GLN A 50 -13.22 -10.93 -20.22
N ASP A 51 -12.36 -10.86 -19.20
CA ASP A 51 -12.44 -9.83 -18.17
C ASP A 51 -12.15 -8.43 -18.71
N LEU A 52 -11.13 -8.27 -19.54
CA LEU A 52 -10.81 -6.98 -20.16
C LEU A 52 -11.91 -6.51 -21.12
N MET A 53 -12.53 -7.44 -21.87
CA MET A 53 -13.70 -7.13 -22.69
C MET A 53 -14.87 -6.61 -21.83
N ALA A 54 -15.15 -7.27 -20.71
CA ALA A 54 -16.18 -6.86 -19.78
C ALA A 54 -15.88 -5.50 -19.13
N LEU A 55 -14.63 -5.31 -18.71
CA LEU A 55 -14.15 -4.07 -18.09
C LEU A 55 -14.37 -2.86 -18.99
N ASN A 56 -14.05 -2.96 -20.28
CA ASN A 56 -14.27 -1.86 -21.23
C ASN A 56 -15.75 -1.49 -21.35
N HIS A 57 -16.65 -2.48 -21.33
CA HIS A 57 -18.08 -2.22 -21.36
C HIS A 57 -18.54 -1.52 -20.07
N THR A 58 -18.09 -1.98 -18.91
CA THR A 58 -18.41 -1.35 -17.62
C THR A 58 -17.85 0.08 -17.57
N TYR A 59 -16.65 0.33 -18.07
CA TYR A 59 -16.01 1.65 -18.06
C TYR A 59 -16.84 2.71 -18.78
N LYS A 60 -17.35 2.38 -19.98
CA LYS A 60 -18.27 3.26 -20.72
C LYS A 60 -19.58 3.52 -19.97
N TYR A 61 -20.05 2.55 -19.19
CA TYR A 61 -21.23 2.71 -18.35
C TYR A 61 -20.96 3.62 -17.13
N PHE A 62 -19.78 3.54 -16.53
CA PHE A 62 -19.36 4.44 -15.46
C PHE A 62 -19.25 5.89 -15.93
N GLU A 63 -18.65 6.13 -17.11
CA GLU A 63 -18.60 7.47 -17.72
C GLU A 63 -19.99 8.08 -17.97
N SER A 64 -21.02 7.24 -18.09
CA SER A 64 -22.43 7.66 -18.25
C SER A 64 -23.23 7.72 -16.94
N GLY A 65 -22.56 7.64 -15.78
CA GLY A 65 -23.16 7.82 -14.45
C GLY A 65 -23.44 6.54 -13.67
N GLY A 66 -22.86 5.40 -14.07
CA GLY A 66 -22.90 4.15 -13.30
C GLY A 66 -22.06 4.23 -12.02
N GLU A 67 -22.46 3.49 -10.97
CA GLU A 67 -21.89 3.70 -9.62
C GLU A 67 -20.55 3.00 -9.35
N HIS A 68 -20.20 1.89 -10.02
CA HIS A 68 -18.95 1.16 -9.70
C HIS A 68 -18.38 0.38 -10.90
N LEU A 69 -17.06 0.27 -10.94
CA LEU A 69 -16.30 -0.46 -11.96
C LEU A 69 -15.62 -1.71 -11.39
N ASN A 70 -15.64 -2.81 -12.16
CA ASN A 70 -14.81 -3.98 -11.89
C ASN A 70 -13.33 -3.59 -12.04
N GLY A 71 -12.45 -4.27 -11.31
CA GLY A 71 -11.00 -4.16 -11.44
C GLY A 71 -10.36 -5.50 -11.80
N LEU A 72 -9.23 -5.46 -12.49
CA LEU A 72 -8.36 -6.60 -12.75
C LEU A 72 -6.95 -6.28 -12.27
N THR A 73 -6.51 -6.95 -11.21
CA THR A 73 -5.12 -6.93 -10.78
C THR A 73 -4.41 -8.21 -11.24
N ILE A 74 -3.28 -8.06 -11.94
CA ILE A 74 -2.42 -9.17 -12.36
C ILE A 74 -1.08 -9.00 -11.69
N PHE A 75 -0.72 -10.01 -10.90
CA PHE A 75 0.55 -10.09 -10.23
C PHE A 75 1.39 -11.22 -10.83
N GLU A 76 2.58 -10.92 -11.33
CA GLU A 76 3.48 -11.93 -11.87
C GLU A 76 4.96 -11.67 -11.57
N ASN A 77 5.67 -12.77 -11.36
CA ASN A 77 7.13 -12.85 -11.25
C ASN A 77 7.89 -12.62 -12.57
N ASN A 78 7.20 -12.56 -13.71
CA ASN A 78 7.78 -12.32 -15.02
C ASN A 78 6.86 -11.40 -15.82
N ILE A 79 7.45 -10.49 -16.57
CA ILE A 79 6.75 -9.45 -17.35
C ILE A 79 5.81 -9.98 -18.44
N ARG A 80 5.86 -11.27 -18.79
CA ARG A 80 5.15 -11.84 -19.96
C ARG A 80 3.63 -11.73 -19.90
N LEU A 81 2.94 -12.19 -18.84
CA LEU A 81 1.46 -12.09 -18.80
C LEU A 81 1.02 -10.64 -18.68
N GLY A 82 1.76 -9.83 -17.91
CA GLY A 82 1.51 -8.39 -17.79
C GLY A 82 1.54 -7.69 -19.14
N LYS A 83 2.56 -7.94 -19.97
CA LYS A 83 2.62 -7.40 -21.34
C LYS A 83 1.43 -7.81 -22.21
N ILE A 84 1.05 -9.08 -22.16
CA ILE A 84 -0.11 -9.59 -22.91
C ILE A 84 -1.39 -8.89 -22.44
N ALA A 85 -1.58 -8.74 -21.13
CA ALA A 85 -2.74 -8.06 -20.57
C ALA A 85 -2.76 -6.57 -20.94
N LEU A 86 -1.61 -5.89 -20.94
CA LEU A 86 -1.47 -4.49 -21.36
C LEU A 86 -1.82 -4.32 -22.85
N GLU A 87 -1.30 -5.19 -23.71
CA GLU A 87 -1.63 -5.20 -25.14
C GLU A 87 -3.13 -5.43 -25.35
N LEU A 88 -3.72 -6.42 -24.67
CA LEU A 88 -5.16 -6.69 -24.73
C LEU A 88 -5.98 -5.50 -24.24
N ALA A 89 -5.59 -4.86 -23.14
CA ALA A 89 -6.29 -3.71 -22.59
C ALA A 89 -6.31 -2.53 -23.58
N ASN A 90 -5.17 -2.27 -24.22
CA ASN A 90 -5.05 -1.26 -25.28
C ASN A 90 -5.92 -1.63 -26.51
N VAL A 91 -5.90 -2.90 -26.93
CA VAL A 91 -6.72 -3.39 -28.06
C VAL A 91 -8.21 -3.25 -27.80
N TYR A 92 -8.66 -3.49 -26.57
CA TYR A 92 -10.06 -3.28 -26.18
C TYR A 92 -10.43 -1.80 -25.98
N GLY A 93 -9.45 -0.90 -25.98
CA GLY A 93 -9.69 0.54 -25.89
C GLY A 93 -9.93 1.04 -24.46
N LEU A 94 -9.39 0.35 -23.45
CA LEU A 94 -9.38 0.88 -22.08
C LEU A 94 -8.56 2.18 -22.03
N PRO A 95 -9.05 3.24 -21.35
CA PRO A 95 -8.30 4.48 -21.24
C PRO A 95 -6.97 4.29 -20.53
N LYS A 96 -5.94 5.02 -20.95
CA LYS A 96 -4.59 4.94 -20.33
C LYS A 96 -4.63 5.21 -18.83
N GLY A 97 -5.46 6.15 -18.38
CA GLY A 97 -5.63 6.46 -16.95
C GLY A 97 -6.31 5.35 -16.13
N ALA A 98 -6.92 4.36 -16.79
CA ALA A 98 -7.50 3.19 -16.14
C ALA A 98 -6.52 2.00 -16.06
N ILE A 99 -5.28 2.16 -16.57
CA ILE A 99 -4.26 1.11 -16.59
C ILE A 99 -3.03 1.60 -15.83
N ALA A 100 -2.68 0.91 -14.76
CA ALA A 100 -1.46 1.17 -14.00
C ALA A 100 -0.50 -0.02 -14.12
N VAL A 101 0.78 0.28 -14.33
CA VAL A 101 1.85 -0.71 -14.43
C VAL A 101 2.91 -0.40 -13.39
N ILE A 102 3.12 -1.33 -12.47
CA ILE A 102 4.18 -1.30 -11.47
C ILE A 102 5.24 -2.30 -11.90
N ASP A 103 6.34 -1.79 -12.41
CA ASP A 103 7.48 -2.58 -12.88
C ASP A 103 8.78 -1.84 -12.57
N PRO A 104 9.58 -2.28 -11.60
CA PRO A 104 10.82 -1.59 -11.22
C PRO A 104 11.86 -1.53 -12.35
N SER A 105 11.72 -2.37 -13.39
CA SER A 105 12.59 -2.34 -14.58
C SER A 105 12.11 -1.33 -15.64
N ASN A 106 10.91 -0.77 -15.50
CA ASN A 106 10.35 0.23 -16.39
C ASN A 106 10.58 1.65 -15.85
N PRO A 107 11.24 2.56 -16.60
CA PRO A 107 11.38 3.96 -16.22
C PRO A 107 10.04 4.68 -16.02
N ASP A 108 9.01 4.30 -16.78
CA ASP A 108 7.67 4.91 -16.73
C ASP A 108 6.73 4.14 -15.77
N THR A 109 7.28 3.44 -14.78
CA THR A 109 6.50 2.71 -13.78
C THR A 109 5.62 3.66 -12.97
N ALA A 110 4.38 3.23 -12.71
CA ALA A 110 3.55 3.88 -11.72
C ALA A 110 4.17 3.71 -10.32
N SER A 111 3.90 4.70 -9.47
CA SER A 111 4.27 4.72 -8.06
C SER A 111 3.07 4.43 -7.16
N ILE A 112 3.38 3.94 -5.96
CA ILE A 112 2.46 3.79 -4.84
C ILE A 112 2.92 4.75 -3.75
N ASP A 113 2.02 5.63 -3.31
CA ASP A 113 2.27 6.45 -2.14
C ASP A 113 1.84 5.71 -0.87
N LEU A 114 2.81 5.26 -0.07
CA LEU A 114 2.56 4.62 1.23
C LEU A 114 2.20 5.62 2.32
N MET A 115 2.41 6.91 2.09
CA MET A 115 2.08 7.98 3.03
C MET A 115 0.67 8.52 2.83
N GLN A 116 -0.07 8.00 1.84
CA GLN A 116 -1.48 8.30 1.61
C GLN A 116 -2.37 7.59 2.66
N GLY A 117 -3.38 8.31 3.15
CA GLY A 117 -4.36 7.80 4.12
C GLY A 117 -4.13 8.27 5.55
N GLU A 118 -4.84 7.67 6.50
CA GLU A 118 -4.78 8.04 7.92
C GLU A 118 -3.48 7.56 8.59
N ALA A 119 -3.09 8.20 9.69
CA ALA A 119 -1.80 7.92 10.34
C ALA A 119 -1.63 6.47 10.80
N ASP A 120 -2.70 5.86 11.33
CA ASP A 120 -2.69 4.44 11.70
C ASP A 120 -2.51 3.52 10.49
N GLU A 121 -3.19 3.84 9.39
CA GLU A 121 -3.10 3.06 8.16
C GLU A 121 -1.69 3.14 7.58
N VAL A 122 -1.10 4.33 7.50
CA VAL A 122 0.26 4.52 7.01
C VAL A 122 1.28 3.81 7.91
N ALA A 123 1.15 3.94 9.23
CA ALA A 123 2.06 3.29 10.18
C ALA A 123 2.06 1.77 10.01
N GLU A 124 0.90 1.15 9.89
CA GLU A 124 0.79 -0.28 9.66
C GLU A 124 1.36 -0.70 8.29
N ALA A 125 1.25 0.13 7.24
CA ALA A 125 1.78 -0.17 5.91
C ALA A 125 3.30 -0.22 5.94
N MET A 126 3.87 0.80 6.58
CA MET A 126 5.30 0.93 6.76
C MET A 126 5.85 -0.18 7.66
N MET A 127 5.13 -0.57 8.71
CA MET A 127 5.53 -1.68 9.56
C MET A 127 5.53 -3.02 8.83
N GLU A 128 4.51 -3.26 8.01
CA GLU A 128 4.48 -4.45 7.19
C GLU A 128 5.67 -4.48 6.21
N LEU A 129 5.92 -3.36 5.52
CA LEU A 129 7.07 -3.22 4.64
C LEU A 129 8.39 -3.52 5.35
N VAL A 130 8.58 -2.95 6.53
CA VAL A 130 9.79 -3.20 7.34
C VAL A 130 9.88 -4.67 7.74
N SER A 131 8.78 -5.28 8.18
CA SER A 131 8.76 -6.66 8.66
C SER A 131 9.18 -7.65 7.57
N GLN A 132 8.69 -7.46 6.34
CA GLN A 132 8.96 -8.34 5.21
C GLN A 132 10.40 -8.22 4.69
N LEU A 133 10.98 -7.03 4.79
CA LEU A 133 12.39 -6.81 4.48
C LEU A 133 13.32 -7.24 5.62
N SER A 134 12.78 -7.52 6.82
CA SER A 134 13.54 -7.91 8.00
C SER A 134 13.67 -9.45 8.11
N ASN A 135 14.80 -9.99 7.66
CA ASN A 135 15.10 -11.42 7.76
C ASN A 135 15.60 -11.80 9.17
N SER A 136 14.72 -12.20 10.11
CA SER A 136 15.16 -12.92 11.34
C SER A 136 13.99 -13.39 12.21
N ALA A 137 14.11 -14.55 12.87
CA ALA A 137 13.11 -15.09 13.79
C ALA A 137 13.78 -15.59 15.08
N THR A 138 13.69 -14.82 16.17
CA THR A 138 14.05 -15.22 17.55
C THR A 138 13.13 -14.53 18.56
N GLU A 139 13.01 -15.05 19.78
CA GLU A 139 12.06 -14.52 20.78
C GLU A 139 12.44 -13.14 21.36
N GLU A 140 13.73 -12.84 21.53
CA GLU A 140 14.22 -11.50 21.87
C GLU A 140 13.81 -10.45 20.81
N LYS A 141 13.56 -10.90 19.56
CA LYS A 141 13.11 -10.05 18.47
C LYS A 141 11.68 -9.52 18.71
N TYR A 142 10.78 -10.27 19.33
CA TYR A 142 9.39 -9.82 19.50
C TYR A 142 9.28 -8.56 20.35
N PHE A 143 10.03 -8.47 21.45
CA PHE A 143 10.04 -7.27 22.29
C PHE A 143 10.61 -6.06 21.53
N VAL A 144 11.74 -6.25 20.84
CA VAL A 144 12.39 -5.21 20.04
C VAL A 144 11.48 -4.78 18.87
N GLU A 145 10.79 -5.72 18.23
CA GLU A 145 9.83 -5.47 17.16
C GLU A 145 8.64 -4.63 17.65
N GLN A 146 8.13 -4.88 18.86
CA GLN A 146 7.07 -4.05 19.45
C GLN A 146 7.55 -2.62 19.73
N ILE A 147 8.80 -2.45 20.20
CA ILE A 147 9.38 -1.10 20.37
C ILE A 147 9.52 -0.41 19.00
N GLN A 148 10.07 -1.09 18.00
CA GLN A 148 10.21 -0.56 16.64
C GLN A 148 8.84 -0.19 16.03
N ARG A 149 7.83 -1.03 16.25
CA ARG A 149 6.44 -0.79 15.83
C ARG A 149 5.87 0.47 16.46
N ASN A 150 5.96 0.58 17.78
CA ASN A 150 5.49 1.78 18.45
C ASN A 150 6.27 3.01 17.99
N HIS A 151 7.60 2.92 17.89
CA HIS A 151 8.45 4.03 17.46
C HIS A 151 8.09 4.53 16.06
N LEU A 152 7.95 3.62 15.08
CA LEU A 152 7.54 3.96 13.71
C LEU A 152 6.15 4.59 13.68
N LYS A 153 5.21 4.01 14.44
CA LYS A 153 3.86 4.55 14.58
C LYS A 153 3.90 5.99 15.10
N GLN A 154 4.59 6.25 16.22
CA GLN A 154 4.66 7.61 16.76
C GLN A 154 5.34 8.60 15.79
N HIS A 155 6.35 8.15 15.03
CA HIS A 155 7.00 8.99 14.02
C HIS A 155 6.07 9.34 12.86
N VAL A 156 5.32 8.37 12.32
CA VAL A 156 4.29 8.62 11.29
C VAL A 156 3.20 9.54 11.81
N PHE A 157 2.74 9.33 13.05
CA PHE A 157 1.75 10.19 13.69
C PHE A 157 2.26 11.62 13.83
N LEU A 158 3.47 11.83 14.35
CA LEU A 158 4.05 13.17 14.44
C LEU A 158 4.19 13.80 13.06
N LEU A 159 4.66 13.04 12.08
CA LEU A 159 4.84 13.52 10.71
C LEU A 159 3.52 14.01 10.09
N LYS A 160 2.40 13.32 10.32
CA LYS A 160 1.08 13.74 9.84
C LYS A 160 0.43 14.83 10.70
N MET A 161 0.70 14.84 12.00
CA MET A 161 -0.01 15.70 12.95
C MET A 161 0.71 17.01 13.27
N HIS A 162 2.03 17.14 13.08
CA HIS A 162 2.70 18.42 13.35
C HIS A 162 2.25 19.53 12.38
N ALA A 163 1.91 19.17 11.15
CA ALA A 163 1.39 20.06 10.11
C ALA A 163 0.38 19.31 9.22
N PRO A 164 -0.90 19.22 9.60
CA PRO A 164 -1.89 18.40 8.90
C PRO A 164 -2.14 18.78 7.43
N GLU A 165 -1.96 20.05 7.09
CA GLU A 165 -2.13 20.56 5.73
C GLU A 165 -0.91 20.29 4.84
N LYS A 166 0.19 19.80 5.42
CA LYS A 166 1.42 19.52 4.68
C LYS A 166 1.34 18.11 4.10
N GLU A 167 1.56 18.01 2.80
CA GLU A 167 1.75 16.72 2.15
C GLU A 167 3.00 16.02 2.74
N VAL A 168 2.81 14.78 3.18
CA VAL A 168 3.86 13.98 3.83
C VAL A 168 4.43 12.98 2.85
N THR A 169 5.75 12.90 2.77
CA THR A 169 6.44 11.96 1.88
C THR A 169 7.28 10.97 2.66
N LEU A 170 7.63 9.84 2.02
CA LEU A 170 8.50 8.84 2.63
C LEU A 170 9.90 9.38 2.91
N ASP A 171 10.43 10.28 2.07
CA ASP A 171 11.72 10.96 2.32
C ASP A 171 11.67 11.76 3.63
N MET A 172 10.57 12.44 3.95
CA MET A 172 10.44 13.17 5.22
C MET A 172 10.50 12.22 6.43
N LEU A 173 9.87 11.05 6.34
CA LEU A 173 9.96 10.02 7.38
C LEU A 173 11.40 9.50 7.53
N LEU A 174 12.11 9.25 6.42
CA LEU A 174 13.51 8.84 6.46
C LEU A 174 14.39 9.88 7.13
N ASP A 175 14.15 11.17 6.87
CA ASP A 175 14.92 12.26 7.47
C ASP A 175 14.71 12.38 8.98
N MET A 176 13.52 12.07 9.48
CA MET A 176 13.27 11.94 10.93
C MET A 176 14.19 10.91 11.59
N TYR A 177 14.46 9.78 10.91
CA TYR A 177 15.34 8.73 11.44
C TYR A 177 16.83 9.05 11.30
N LYS A 178 17.21 9.97 10.41
CA LYS A 178 18.60 10.42 10.27
C LYS A 178 18.97 11.48 11.31
N GLU A 179 18.06 12.40 11.61
CA GLU A 179 18.35 13.58 12.44
C GLU A 179 17.29 13.78 13.55
N PRO A 180 17.58 13.41 14.81
CA PRO A 180 16.66 13.61 15.93
C PRO A 180 16.27 15.08 16.16
N HIS A 181 17.11 16.04 15.75
CA HIS A 181 16.77 17.45 15.85
C HIS A 181 15.54 17.82 15.01
N THR A 182 15.41 17.27 13.79
CA THR A 182 14.23 17.44 12.94
C THR A 182 12.96 16.96 13.64
N VAL A 183 13.05 15.82 14.33
CA VAL A 183 11.94 15.26 15.12
C VAL A 183 11.54 16.19 16.25
N HIS A 184 12.52 16.77 16.94
CA HIS A 184 12.26 17.77 17.99
C HIS A 184 11.55 19.02 17.45
N GLU A 185 12.00 19.56 16.31
CA GLU A 185 11.35 20.73 15.69
C GLU A 185 9.88 20.44 15.33
N MET A 186 9.61 19.27 14.72
CA MET A 186 8.24 18.83 14.44
C MET A 186 7.42 18.67 15.73
N HIS A 187 8.01 18.13 16.79
CA HIS A 187 7.36 17.99 18.09
C HIS A 187 7.02 19.35 18.70
N MET A 188 7.90 20.35 18.60
CA MET A 188 7.60 21.72 19.06
C MET A 188 6.49 22.36 18.23
N GLN A 189 6.44 22.10 16.92
CA GLN A 189 5.33 22.55 16.07
C GLN A 189 3.99 21.91 16.50
N LEU A 190 3.99 20.61 16.79
CA LEU A 190 2.82 19.93 17.36
C LEU A 190 2.38 20.58 18.68
N LYS A 191 3.33 20.87 19.60
CA LYS A 191 3.02 21.56 20.86
C LYS A 191 2.37 22.93 20.65
N GLY A 192 2.80 23.66 19.63
CA GLY A 192 2.20 24.94 19.25
C GLY A 192 0.75 24.85 18.76
N ARG A 193 0.24 23.66 18.44
CA ARG A 193 -1.14 23.45 17.96
C ARG A 193 -2.16 23.26 19.08
N PHE A 194 -1.75 22.93 20.31
CA PHE A 194 -2.72 22.68 21.38
C PHE A 194 -3.54 23.95 21.69
N PRO A 195 -4.87 23.85 21.74
CA PRO A 195 -5.70 25.00 22.05
C PRO A 195 -5.56 25.35 23.54
N ASN A 196 -5.62 26.63 23.88
CA ASN A 196 -5.40 27.11 25.25
C ASN A 196 -6.42 26.53 26.26
N ASP A 197 -7.59 26.13 25.78
CA ASP A 197 -8.75 25.65 26.52
C ASP A 197 -8.94 24.13 26.40
N PHE A 198 -7.94 23.39 25.90
CA PHE A 198 -8.07 21.93 25.72
C PHE A 198 -8.41 21.19 27.03
N GLU A 199 -7.95 21.69 28.17
CA GLU A 199 -8.24 21.12 29.51
C GLU A 199 -9.71 21.31 29.92
N THR A 200 -10.42 22.22 29.25
CA THR A 200 -11.82 22.57 29.51
C THR A 200 -12.78 22.08 28.43
N ILE A 201 -12.30 21.38 27.39
CA ILE A 201 -13.18 20.76 26.39
C ILE A 201 -14.15 19.81 27.09
N ASP A 202 -15.44 20.06 26.94
CA ASP A 202 -16.49 19.22 27.50
C ASP A 202 -16.48 17.84 26.82
N ARG A 203 -16.32 16.80 27.64
CA ARG A 203 -16.20 15.40 27.20
C ARG A 203 -17.50 14.85 26.59
N ILE A 204 -18.64 15.45 26.91
CA ILE A 204 -19.97 14.99 26.54
C ILE A 204 -20.42 15.68 25.25
N GLU A 205 -20.20 16.99 25.13
CA GLU A 205 -20.68 17.77 23.99
C GLU A 205 -19.84 17.58 22.74
N ASN A 206 -18.51 17.45 22.86
CA ASN A 206 -17.61 17.32 21.71
C ASN A 206 -16.57 16.21 21.90
N ARG A 207 -17.09 14.97 21.94
CA ARG A 207 -16.31 13.77 22.25
C ARG A 207 -15.22 13.46 21.21
N GLU A 208 -15.47 13.71 19.93
CA GLU A 208 -14.52 13.44 18.85
C GLU A 208 -13.30 14.36 18.94
N GLU A 209 -13.53 15.66 19.10
CA GLU A 209 -12.47 16.65 19.29
C GLU A 209 -11.68 16.38 20.57
N TYR A 210 -12.37 16.08 21.69
CA TYR A 210 -11.71 15.69 22.92
C TYR A 210 -10.77 14.48 22.72
N ASN A 211 -11.25 13.42 22.05
CA ASN A 211 -10.45 12.23 21.77
C ASN A 211 -9.24 12.55 20.89
N TYR A 212 -9.41 13.38 19.86
CA TYR A 212 -8.33 13.83 18.99
C TYR A 212 -7.21 14.52 19.79
N TRP A 213 -7.55 15.48 20.66
CA TRP A 213 -6.56 16.18 21.48
C TRP A 213 -5.92 15.28 22.54
N GLN A 214 -6.66 14.30 23.10
CA GLN A 214 -6.07 13.32 24.01
C GLN A 214 -5.03 12.42 23.31
N LEU A 215 -5.27 12.03 22.05
CA LEU A 215 -4.30 11.28 21.25
C LEU A 215 -3.03 12.11 21.02
N LEU A 216 -3.16 13.39 20.66
CA LEU A 216 -2.00 14.28 20.49
C LEU A 216 -1.26 14.54 21.80
N LYS A 217 -1.94 14.62 22.94
CA LYS A 217 -1.30 14.75 24.26
C LYS A 217 -0.55 13.48 24.69
N PHE A 218 -1.02 12.32 24.25
CA PHE A 218 -0.25 11.08 24.43
C PHE A 218 1.02 11.10 23.58
N LEU A 219 0.90 11.47 22.30
CA LEU A 219 2.02 11.63 21.37
C LEU A 219 3.07 12.60 21.90
N ASP A 220 2.62 13.76 22.38
CA ASP A 220 3.44 14.80 23.00
C ASP A 220 4.29 14.28 24.15
N ARG A 221 3.64 13.64 25.14
CA ARG A 221 4.33 13.05 26.30
C ARG A 221 5.31 11.96 25.91
N TRP A 222 4.99 11.19 24.88
CA TRP A 222 5.88 10.15 24.39
C TRP A 222 7.17 10.76 23.83
N PHE A 223 7.07 11.77 22.96
CA PHE A 223 8.25 12.43 22.39
C PHE A 223 9.08 13.17 23.44
N ASP A 224 8.47 13.77 24.46
CA ASP A 224 9.20 14.35 25.61
C ASP A 224 10.09 13.32 26.33
N SER A 225 9.70 12.04 26.31
CA SER A 225 10.46 10.95 26.95
C SER A 225 11.50 10.28 26.05
N VAL A 226 11.38 10.45 24.73
CA VAL A 226 12.21 9.73 23.74
C VAL A 226 13.23 10.65 23.08
N ILE A 227 12.86 11.89 22.74
CA ILE A 227 13.74 12.85 22.07
C ILE A 227 14.21 13.89 23.09
N VAL A 228 15.39 13.66 23.66
CA VAL A 228 15.91 14.41 24.80
C VAL A 228 17.15 15.25 24.45
N PRO A 229 17.41 16.37 25.15
CA PRO A 229 18.63 17.14 24.96
C PRO A 229 19.88 16.33 25.30
N SER A 230 20.87 16.36 24.44
CA SER A 230 22.20 15.81 24.69
C SER A 230 22.92 16.66 25.75
N SER A 231 23.33 16.03 26.84
CA SER A 231 24.06 16.66 27.95
C SER A 231 25.48 17.13 27.59
N ASN A 232 25.99 16.79 26.41
CA ASN A 232 27.35 17.06 25.99
C ASN A 232 27.38 17.94 24.72
N ARG A 233 27.34 19.29 24.86
CA ARG A 233 28.03 20.31 24.02
C ARG A 233 27.44 21.72 24.19
N THR A 234 28.19 22.72 23.75
CA THR A 234 27.84 24.16 23.60
C THR A 234 26.68 24.45 22.64
N THR A 235 26.12 23.44 21.98
CA THR A 235 24.96 23.54 21.08
C THR A 235 23.93 22.50 21.53
N THR A 236 22.67 22.91 21.69
CA THR A 236 21.57 22.01 22.06
C THR A 236 21.35 21.02 20.91
N ARG A 237 21.88 19.81 21.06
CA ARG A 237 21.58 18.67 20.17
C ARG A 237 20.56 17.78 20.84
N TYR A 238 19.77 17.07 20.06
CA TYR A 238 18.79 16.11 20.56
C TYR A 238 19.25 14.68 20.24
N MET A 239 18.86 13.75 21.10
CA MET A 239 19.17 12.33 21.00
C MET A 239 17.87 11.55 21.13
N ASP A 240 17.81 10.43 20.41
CA ASP A 240 16.74 9.44 20.52
C ASP A 240 17.17 8.38 21.55
N GLU A 241 16.55 8.38 22.73
CA GLU A 241 16.81 7.43 23.82
C GLU A 241 16.48 5.98 23.42
N GLN A 242 15.62 5.78 22.41
CA GLN A 242 15.27 4.46 21.89
C GLN A 242 16.12 4.04 20.69
N ALA A 243 17.11 4.84 20.27
CA ALA A 243 17.94 4.57 19.10
C ALA A 243 18.55 3.16 19.11
N PHE A 244 18.97 2.66 20.28
CA PHE A 244 19.52 1.31 20.42
C PHE A 244 18.55 0.21 19.99
N TYR A 245 17.26 0.35 20.33
CA TYR A 245 16.22 -0.63 20.00
C TYR A 245 15.68 -0.44 18.57
N THR A 246 15.92 0.72 17.95
CA THR A 246 15.45 1.04 16.59
C THR A 246 16.49 0.83 15.49
N ASN A 247 17.66 0.28 15.82
CA ASN A 247 18.72 0.01 14.84
C ASN A 247 18.25 -0.85 13.67
N GLY A 248 17.53 -1.96 13.91
CA GLY A 248 17.02 -2.81 12.84
C GLY A 248 16.03 -2.07 11.92
N LEU A 249 15.14 -1.28 12.50
CA LEU A 249 14.23 -0.41 11.76
C LEU A 249 14.99 0.62 10.91
N ARG A 250 15.99 1.29 11.48
CA ARG A 250 16.86 2.25 10.77
C ARG A 250 17.60 1.60 9.60
N GLU A 251 18.13 0.40 9.79
CA GLU A 251 18.79 -0.37 8.73
C GLU A 251 17.84 -0.70 7.59
N THR A 252 16.63 -1.18 7.89
CA THR A 252 15.62 -1.45 6.87
C THR A 252 15.16 -0.18 6.13
N LEU A 253 14.94 0.92 6.85
CA LEU A 253 14.62 2.21 6.25
C LEU A 253 15.75 2.72 5.34
N ASN A 254 17.01 2.56 5.75
CA ASN A 254 18.17 2.90 4.91
C ASN A 254 18.28 1.99 3.68
N TYR A 255 17.94 0.71 3.80
CA TYR A 255 17.86 -0.19 2.64
C TYR A 255 16.79 0.27 1.64
N ILE A 256 15.58 0.60 2.11
CA ILE A 256 14.51 1.18 1.29
C ILE A 256 15.00 2.46 0.60
N ALA A 257 15.67 3.34 1.34
CA ALA A 257 16.15 4.63 0.86
C ALA A 257 17.27 4.50 -0.20
N SER A 258 18.09 3.46 -0.13
CA SER A 258 19.26 3.27 -1.00
C SER A 258 18.98 2.36 -2.21
N ASN A 259 17.86 1.62 -2.20
CA ASN A 259 17.50 0.73 -3.29
C ASN A 259 16.79 1.49 -4.43
N GLU A 260 17.46 1.60 -5.58
CA GLU A 260 16.94 2.30 -6.77
C GLU A 260 15.57 1.78 -7.24
N MET A 261 15.35 0.46 -7.20
CA MET A 261 14.08 -0.15 -7.64
C MET A 261 12.94 0.18 -6.68
N ILE A 262 13.21 0.20 -5.38
CA ILE A 262 12.22 0.58 -4.36
C ILE A 262 11.92 2.08 -4.49
N ARG A 263 12.96 2.91 -4.70
CA ARG A 263 12.78 4.35 -4.91
C ARG A 263 11.84 4.68 -6.06
N LYS A 264 11.99 4.01 -7.21
CA LYS A 264 11.13 4.21 -8.39
C LYS A 264 9.64 3.98 -8.12
N ILE A 265 9.31 3.11 -7.16
CA ILE A 265 7.92 2.72 -6.89
C ILE A 265 7.34 3.49 -5.70
N LEU A 266 8.13 3.79 -4.67
CA LEU A 266 7.61 4.38 -3.43
C LEU A 266 7.87 5.89 -3.28
N PHE A 267 8.73 6.48 -4.12
CA PHE A 267 9.19 7.88 -3.95
C PHE A 267 8.89 8.80 -5.13
N ASN A 268 8.27 8.29 -6.19
CA ASN A 268 7.86 9.10 -7.34
C ASN A 268 6.46 9.69 -7.12
N ASP A 269 6.20 10.87 -7.68
CA ASP A 269 4.90 11.56 -7.62
C ASP A 269 3.75 10.61 -8.01
N VAL A 270 2.66 10.68 -7.24
CA VAL A 270 1.60 9.67 -7.13
C VAL A 270 0.97 9.30 -8.48
N GLY A 271 1.18 8.05 -8.94
CA GLY A 271 0.56 7.54 -10.16
C GLY A 271 -0.67 6.65 -9.92
N PHE A 272 -0.67 5.81 -8.87
CA PHE A 272 -1.70 4.80 -8.63
C PHE A 272 -2.32 4.92 -7.23
N SER A 273 -3.66 4.82 -7.17
CA SER A 273 -4.41 4.82 -5.91
C SER A 273 -5.20 3.51 -5.78
N PHE A 274 -4.91 2.75 -4.72
CA PHE A 274 -5.63 1.52 -4.42
C PHE A 274 -7.10 1.76 -4.10
N ASP A 275 -7.43 2.87 -3.43
CA ASP A 275 -8.82 3.17 -3.08
C ASP A 275 -9.64 3.50 -4.33
N LYS A 276 -9.06 4.21 -5.31
CA LYS A 276 -9.70 4.38 -6.62
C LYS A 276 -9.87 3.05 -7.35
N HIS A 277 -8.82 2.22 -7.37
CA HIS A 277 -8.85 0.94 -8.07
C HIS A 277 -9.84 -0.08 -7.47
N LEU A 278 -9.94 -0.16 -6.14
CA LEU A 278 -10.74 -1.17 -5.46
C LEU A 278 -12.16 -0.68 -5.11
N GLY A 279 -12.35 0.62 -4.91
CA GLY A 279 -13.58 1.19 -4.36
C GLY A 279 -14.36 2.12 -5.28
N GLN A 280 -13.79 2.60 -6.39
CA GLN A 280 -14.45 3.62 -7.23
C GLN A 280 -14.44 3.26 -8.72
N THR A 281 -13.27 3.32 -9.34
CA THR A 281 -13.11 3.32 -10.79
C THR A 281 -12.58 2.00 -11.35
N GLY A 282 -12.24 1.02 -10.53
CA GLY A 282 -11.77 -0.27 -11.05
C GLY A 282 -10.50 -0.11 -11.91
N GLY A 283 -10.49 -0.78 -13.06
CA GLY A 283 -9.43 -0.67 -14.06
C GLY A 283 -8.46 -1.85 -14.05
N VAL A 284 -7.24 -1.65 -14.57
CA VAL A 284 -6.24 -2.70 -14.71
C VAL A 284 -4.98 -2.32 -13.95
N LEU A 285 -4.57 -3.15 -12.99
CA LEU A 285 -3.30 -3.03 -12.28
C LEU A 285 -2.40 -4.19 -12.67
N LEU A 286 -1.23 -3.89 -13.22
CA LEU A 286 -0.23 -4.88 -13.62
C LEU A 286 1.00 -4.72 -12.72
N ILE A 287 1.33 -5.75 -11.94
CA ILE A 287 2.48 -5.74 -11.04
C ILE A 287 3.49 -6.80 -11.51
N ASN A 288 4.69 -6.35 -11.88
CA ASN A 288 5.85 -7.20 -12.15
C ASN A 288 6.83 -7.14 -10.98
N THR A 289 7.04 -8.27 -10.32
CA THR A 289 7.88 -8.35 -9.11
C THR A 289 9.35 -8.60 -9.41
N ALA A 290 9.76 -8.66 -10.67
CA ALA A 290 11.16 -8.84 -11.10
C ALA A 290 11.94 -9.80 -10.16
N LYS A 291 11.63 -11.09 -10.26
CA LYS A 291 12.01 -12.30 -9.47
C LYS A 291 13.18 -12.31 -8.47
N ASN A 292 14.12 -11.37 -8.50
CA ASN A 292 15.31 -11.30 -7.65
C ASN A 292 15.45 -10.00 -6.84
N THR A 293 14.65 -8.96 -7.08
CA THR A 293 14.88 -7.64 -6.44
C THR A 293 13.64 -7.07 -5.75
N PHE A 294 12.44 -7.46 -6.19
CA PHE A 294 11.18 -6.96 -5.64
C PHE A 294 10.34 -8.04 -4.94
N GLY A 295 10.86 -9.27 -4.80
CA GLY A 295 10.12 -10.41 -4.23
C GLY A 295 9.53 -10.10 -2.85
N GLU A 296 10.34 -9.55 -1.94
CA GLU A 296 9.89 -9.21 -0.58
C GLU A 296 8.94 -8.00 -0.56
N LEU A 297 9.12 -6.99 -1.42
CA LEU A 297 8.23 -5.82 -1.47
C LEU A 297 6.88 -6.12 -2.13
N SER A 298 6.88 -7.13 -3.00
CA SER A 298 5.69 -7.58 -3.70
C SER A 298 4.71 -8.28 -2.77
N ASP A 299 5.21 -8.97 -1.75
CA ASP A 299 4.41 -9.57 -0.71
C ASP A 299 3.68 -8.48 0.11
N VAL A 300 4.31 -7.34 0.41
CA VAL A 300 3.72 -6.19 1.13
C VAL A 300 2.53 -5.60 0.37
N ILE A 301 2.73 -5.40 -0.94
CA ILE A 301 1.68 -4.89 -1.83
C ILE A 301 0.52 -5.88 -1.90
N MET A 302 0.79 -7.19 -1.84
CA MET A 302 -0.24 -8.23 -1.85
C MET A 302 -1.03 -8.28 -0.54
N THR A 303 -0.39 -8.25 0.63
CA THR A 303 -1.09 -8.45 1.91
C THR A 303 -2.06 -7.32 2.24
N ARG A 304 -1.76 -6.10 1.78
CA ARG A 304 -2.51 -4.90 2.19
C ARG A 304 -3.91 -4.78 1.62
N LYS A 305 -4.27 -5.48 0.55
CA LYS A 305 -5.64 -5.47 -0.02
C LYS A 305 -5.85 -6.44 -1.20
N ILE A 306 -4.93 -7.37 -1.45
CA ILE A 306 -5.03 -8.35 -2.55
C ILE A 306 -5.04 -9.76 -1.97
N PHE A 307 -6.18 -10.15 -1.38
CA PHE A 307 -6.73 -11.42 -1.84
C PHE A 307 -6.88 -11.30 -3.36
N ILE A 308 -6.82 -12.39 -4.12
CA ILE A 308 -7.41 -12.37 -5.46
C ILE A 308 -8.93 -12.15 -5.25
N ILE A 309 -9.34 -10.90 -5.00
CA ILE A 309 -10.72 -10.48 -4.83
C ILE A 309 -11.15 -10.00 -6.20
N TYR A 310 -11.98 -10.80 -6.85
CA TYR A 310 -13.00 -10.23 -7.71
C TYR A 310 -13.88 -9.35 -6.82
N SER A 311 -13.55 -8.07 -6.67
CA SER A 311 -14.46 -7.13 -6.01
C SER A 311 -15.58 -6.83 -7.00
N LEU A 312 -16.63 -7.65 -6.95
CA LEU A 312 -17.97 -7.18 -7.30
C LEU A 312 -18.74 -7.05 -6.00
N MET A 313 -18.68 -5.88 -5.40
CA MET A 313 -19.76 -5.38 -4.56
C MET A 313 -20.67 -4.56 -5.46
N ILE A 314 -21.86 -5.10 -5.73
CA ILE A 314 -23.03 -4.34 -6.16
C ILE A 314 -24.00 -4.49 -4.99
N PHE A 315 -24.38 -3.38 -4.37
CA PHE A 315 -25.69 -3.28 -3.72
C PHE A 315 -26.68 -2.79 -4.77
#